data_AF-A0AAE0F7V8-F1
#
_entry.id   AF-A0AAE0F7V8-F1
#
_cell.length_a   1.000
_cell.length_b   1.000
_cell.length_c   1.000
_cell.angle_alpha   90.00
_cell.angle_beta   90.00
_cell.angle_gamma   90.00
#
_symmetry.space_group_name_H-M   'P 1'
#
loop_
_entity.id
_entity.type
_entity.pdbx_description
1 polymer ?
#
loop_
_entity_poly.entity_id
_entity_poly.type
_entity_poly.pdbx_seq_one_letter_code
_entity_poly.pdbx_strand_id
1 'polypeptide(L)'
;LWNDKHKKADVIAACQASLRHLRLRHLDLYLIHWPVTGNSGDTVEPSIQETWQAMEKLVDMGMVKAIVQKMKEVLKYARIRPSVLQVEIHPYFRNEALVEWCAAEGIHVTAYSPLGSPDSATMLHRTAPVLMQDPAVQAITSRIGRDVGQVS
;
A
#
# COMPACT_ATOMS: atom_id res chain seq x y z
N LEU A 1 5.70 5.61 5.53
CA LEU A 1 5.84 7.07 5.46
C LEU A 1 4.45 7.70 5.36
N TRP A 2 4.07 8.54 6.33
CA TRP A 2 2.78 9.24 6.31
C TRP A 2 2.85 10.54 5.49
N ASN A 3 1.67 11.03 5.08
CA ASN A 3 1.51 12.11 4.09
C ASN A 3 2.16 13.45 4.50
N ASP A 4 2.35 13.69 5.81
CA ASP A 4 2.98 14.91 6.32
C ASP A 4 4.52 14.82 6.42
N LYS A 5 5.12 13.67 6.08
CA LYS A 5 6.57 13.40 6.23
C LYS A 5 7.32 13.26 4.90
N HIS A 6 6.82 13.82 3.81
CA HIS A 6 7.41 13.63 2.48
C HIS A 6 8.73 14.38 2.25
N LYS A 7 9.06 15.39 3.07
CA LYS A 7 10.37 16.08 3.00
C LYS A 7 11.49 15.12 3.32
N LYS A 8 12.60 15.20 2.58
CA LYS A 8 13.75 14.29 2.70
C LYS A 8 14.25 14.08 4.14
N ALA A 9 14.35 15.15 4.94
CA ALA A 9 14.76 15.04 6.34
C ALA A 9 13.69 14.31 7.19
N ASP A 10 12.41 14.58 6.93
CA ASP A 10 11.28 13.97 7.62
C ASP A 10 11.12 12.49 7.28
N VAL A 11 11.45 12.06 6.05
CA VAL A 11 11.46 10.65 5.65
C VAL A 11 12.39 9.82 6.54
N ILE A 12 13.61 10.30 6.74
CA ILE A 12 14.62 9.64 7.58
C ILE A 12 14.16 9.64 9.04
N ALA A 13 13.73 10.80 9.55
CA ALA A 13 13.26 10.93 10.93
C ALA A 13 12.04 10.01 11.21
N ALA A 14 11.09 9.91 10.28
CA ALA A 14 9.90 9.07 10.39
C ALA A 14 10.24 7.57 10.39
N CYS A 15 11.19 7.15 9.54
CA CYS A 15 11.66 5.77 9.53
C CYS A 15 12.39 5.43 10.83
N GLN A 16 13.29 6.31 11.30
CA GLN A 16 13.98 6.14 12.59
C GLN A 16 13.01 6.08 13.77
N ALA A 17 11.98 6.92 13.78
CA ALA A 17 10.93 6.88 14.80
C ALA A 17 10.19 5.54 14.79
N SER A 18 9.84 5.04 13.60
CA SER A 18 9.18 3.73 13.43
C SER A 18 10.07 2.60 13.97
N LEU A 19 11.36 2.58 13.62
CA LEU A 19 12.33 1.60 14.13
C LEU A 19 12.45 1.64 15.66
N ARG A 20 12.52 2.84 16.27
CA ARG A 20 12.55 2.99 17.73
C ARG A 20 11.29 2.46 18.40
N HIS A 21 10.11 2.81 17.86
CA HIS A 21 8.83 2.36 18.42
C HIS A 21 8.66 0.85 18.34
N LEU A 22 9.06 0.25 17.21
CA LEU A 22 9.00 -1.19 16.99
C LEU A 22 10.18 -1.95 17.63
N ARG A 23 11.18 -1.24 18.16
CA ARG A 23 12.42 -1.79 18.73
C ARG A 23 13.19 -2.68 17.74
N LEU A 24 13.23 -2.25 16.48
CA LEU A 24 13.87 -2.96 15.37
C LEU A 24 15.15 -2.25 14.92
N ARG A 25 16.08 -3.03 14.35
CA ARG A 25 17.28 -2.48 13.69
C ARG A 25 17.03 -2.09 12.24
N HIS A 26 16.10 -2.77 11.57
CA HIS A 26 15.68 -2.49 10.21
C HIS A 26 14.22 -2.92 9.99
N LEU A 27 13.62 -2.46 8.90
CA LEU A 27 12.34 -2.94 8.37
C LEU A 27 12.60 -3.76 7.10
N ASP A 28 11.88 -4.87 6.92
CA ASP A 28 11.93 -5.59 5.64
C ASP A 28 11.29 -4.78 4.51
N LEU A 29 10.24 -4.01 4.81
CA LEU A 29 9.49 -3.21 3.85
C LEU A 29 9.08 -1.86 4.45
N TYR A 30 9.28 -0.75 3.71
CA TYR A 30 8.79 0.57 4.09
C TYR A 30 8.05 1.25 2.93
N LEU A 31 6.80 1.63 3.16
CA LEU A 31 5.88 2.12 2.12
C LEU A 31 5.75 3.64 2.18
N ILE A 32 5.63 4.30 1.03
CA ILE A 32 4.92 5.59 0.97
C ILE A 32 3.43 5.29 1.12
N HIS A 33 2.80 5.79 2.18
CA HIS A 33 1.43 5.40 2.54
C HIS A 33 0.40 5.91 1.53
N TRP A 34 0.53 7.17 1.09
CA TRP A 34 -0.19 7.71 -0.06
C TRP A 34 0.71 8.61 -0.91
N PRO A 35 0.52 8.66 -2.24
CA PRO A 35 1.27 9.55 -3.12
C PRO A 35 0.72 10.99 -3.09
N VAL A 36 0.40 11.49 -1.89
CA VAL A 36 -0.07 12.86 -1.67
C VAL A 36 0.70 13.45 -0.50
N THR A 37 1.07 14.72 -0.61
CA THR A 37 1.63 15.48 0.50
C THR A 37 0.48 16.07 1.30
N GLY A 38 0.57 16.09 2.63
CA GLY A 38 -0.45 16.70 3.51
C GLY A 38 -0.63 18.23 3.34
N ASN A 39 -0.06 18.82 2.30
CA ASN A 39 -0.19 20.23 1.94
C ASN A 39 -1.41 20.40 1.02
N SER A 40 -2.25 21.39 1.33
CA SER A 40 -3.35 21.80 0.46
C SER A 40 -2.81 22.61 -0.73
N GLY A 41 -3.13 22.19 -1.96
CA GLY A 41 -2.75 22.90 -3.18
C GLY A 41 -2.78 21.98 -4.41
N ASP A 42 -2.61 22.57 -5.59
CA ASP A 42 -2.65 21.85 -6.87
C ASP A 42 -1.37 21.03 -7.15
N THR A 43 -0.35 21.19 -6.30
CA THR A 43 0.98 20.57 -6.45
C THR A 43 1.34 19.75 -5.21
N VAL A 44 1.93 18.58 -5.45
CA VAL A 44 2.45 17.70 -4.40
C VAL A 44 3.85 18.18 -4.04
N GLU A 45 3.99 18.80 -2.87
CA GLU A 45 5.25 19.41 -2.39
C GLU A 45 5.71 18.79 -1.07
N PRO A 46 6.92 18.20 -1.00
CA PRO A 46 7.87 18.03 -2.10
C PRO A 46 7.35 17.03 -3.14
N SER A 47 7.97 17.04 -4.31
CA SER A 47 7.62 16.08 -5.35
C SER A 47 7.78 14.64 -4.83
N ILE A 48 6.99 13.76 -5.43
CA ILE A 48 7.10 12.34 -5.19
C ILE A 48 8.50 11.80 -5.56
N GLN A 49 9.15 12.38 -6.57
CA GLN A 49 10.52 12.02 -6.95
C GLN A 49 11.51 12.29 -5.82
N GLU A 50 11.44 13.47 -5.19
CA GLU A 50 12.29 13.81 -4.05
C GLU A 50 12.01 12.91 -2.84
N THR A 51 10.74 12.59 -2.60
CA THR A 51 10.34 11.64 -1.57
C THR A 51 10.96 10.27 -1.86
N TRP A 52 10.87 9.78 -3.10
CA TRP A 52 11.41 8.49 -3.51
C TRP A 52 12.92 8.41 -3.32
N GLN A 53 13.67 9.44 -3.75
CA GLN A 53 15.11 9.51 -3.54
C GLN A 53 15.49 9.47 -2.05
N ALA A 54 14.66 10.05 -1.17
CA ALA A 54 14.87 9.93 0.26
C ALA A 54 14.59 8.50 0.78
N MET A 55 13.59 7.81 0.23
CA MET A 55 13.30 6.41 0.53
C MET A 55 14.45 5.49 0.10
N GLU A 56 15.05 5.73 -1.06
CA GLU A 56 16.21 4.95 -1.53
C GLU A 56 17.41 5.07 -0.58
N LYS A 57 17.63 6.26 0.02
CA LYS A 57 18.68 6.45 1.02
C LYS A 57 18.48 5.61 2.27
N LEU A 58 17.24 5.31 2.66
CA LEU A 58 16.96 4.41 3.78
C LEU A 58 17.49 3.00 3.51
N VAL A 59 17.45 2.57 2.25
CA VAL A 59 18.01 1.29 1.81
C VAL A 59 19.54 1.35 1.85
N ASP A 60 20.14 2.42 1.31
CA ASP A 60 21.59 2.59 1.36
C ASP A 60 22.13 2.64 2.81
N MET A 61 21.33 3.17 3.74
CA MET A 61 21.64 3.21 5.18
C MET A 61 21.37 1.88 5.91
N GLY A 62 20.85 0.86 5.23
CA GLY A 62 20.50 -0.44 5.83
C GLY A 62 19.31 -0.40 6.79
N MET A 63 18.54 0.69 6.80
CA MET A 63 17.36 0.84 7.66
C MET A 63 16.15 0.09 7.13
N VAL A 64 16.09 -0.11 5.81
CA VAL A 64 14.98 -0.77 5.12
C VAL A 64 15.55 -1.67 4.01
N LYS A 65 14.98 -2.86 3.79
CA LYS A 65 15.41 -3.73 2.68
C LYS A 65 14.70 -3.43 1.35
N ALA A 66 13.41 -3.07 1.38
CA ALA A 66 12.61 -2.76 0.19
C ALA A 66 11.68 -1.54 0.38
N ILE A 67 11.46 -0.79 -0.71
CA ILE A 67 10.63 0.43 -0.74
C ILE A 67 9.52 0.32 -1.80
N VAL A 68 8.44 1.10 -1.65
CA VAL A 68 7.19 0.95 -2.43
C VAL A 68 6.52 2.27 -2.75
N GLN A 69 5.96 2.38 -3.95
CA GLN A 69 5.01 3.44 -4.28
C GLN A 69 3.95 3.01 -5.31
N LYS A 70 2.77 3.60 -5.18
CA LYS A 70 1.75 3.68 -6.23
C LYS A 70 2.22 4.69 -7.27
N MET A 71 2.58 4.24 -8.49
CA MET A 71 2.55 4.97 -9.78
C MET A 71 3.65 4.50 -10.75
N LYS A 72 3.29 4.42 -12.04
CA LYS A 72 4.23 4.21 -13.16
C LYS A 72 5.32 5.28 -13.23
N GLU A 73 5.03 6.48 -12.73
CA GLU A 73 5.94 7.63 -12.79
C GLU A 73 7.26 7.38 -12.07
N VAL A 74 7.23 6.67 -10.93
CA VAL A 74 8.44 6.34 -10.16
C VAL A 74 9.43 5.52 -10.96
N LEU A 75 8.94 4.61 -11.79
CA LEU A 75 9.80 3.75 -12.61
C LEU A 75 10.67 4.53 -13.60
N LYS A 76 10.31 5.78 -13.92
CA LYS A 76 11.08 6.62 -14.84
C LYS A 76 12.37 7.17 -14.22
N TYR A 77 12.44 7.32 -12.90
CA TYR A 77 13.58 7.93 -12.20
C TYR A 77 14.13 7.11 -11.02
N ALA A 78 13.49 6.01 -10.66
CA ALA A 78 13.92 5.15 -9.56
C ALA A 78 15.25 4.45 -9.89
N ARG A 79 16.26 4.64 -9.04
CA ARG A 79 17.48 3.83 -9.02
C ARG A 79 17.20 2.48 -8.35
N ILE A 80 16.47 2.50 -7.24
CA ILE A 80 15.95 1.29 -6.58
C ILE A 80 14.48 1.17 -6.97
N ARG A 81 14.14 0.19 -7.81
CA ARG A 81 12.76 -0.04 -8.27
C ARG A 81 11.86 -0.42 -7.08
N PRO A 82 10.58 0.01 -7.07
CA PRO A 82 9.61 -0.43 -6.07
C PRO A 82 9.45 -1.96 -6.11
N SER A 83 9.52 -2.61 -4.95
CA SER A 83 9.45 -4.08 -4.88
C SER A 83 8.02 -4.60 -4.67
N VAL A 84 7.17 -3.79 -4.05
CA VAL A 84 5.78 -4.12 -3.72
C VAL A 84 4.88 -2.95 -4.12
N LEU A 85 3.60 -3.20 -4.37
CA LEU A 85 2.52 -2.22 -4.45
C LEU A 85 1.37 -2.66 -3.55
N GLN A 86 1.10 -1.91 -2.48
CA GLN A 86 -0.03 -2.17 -1.59
C GLN A 86 -1.25 -1.37 -2.03
N VAL A 87 -2.36 -2.04 -2.37
CA VAL A 87 -3.59 -1.44 -2.93
C VAL A 87 -4.84 -2.19 -2.47
N GLU A 88 -6.01 -1.54 -2.54
CA GLU A 88 -7.29 -2.18 -2.23
C GLU A 88 -7.58 -3.24 -3.29
N ILE A 89 -7.73 -4.49 -2.86
CA ILE A 89 -8.14 -5.59 -3.74
C ILE A 89 -9.05 -6.51 -2.94
N HIS A 90 -10.23 -6.81 -3.49
CA HIS A 90 -11.19 -7.77 -2.98
C HIS A 90 -12.13 -8.21 -4.12
N PRO A 91 -13.02 -9.20 -3.95
CA PRO A 91 -13.89 -9.69 -5.03
C PRO A 91 -14.72 -8.60 -5.76
N TYR A 92 -15.16 -7.55 -5.07
CA TYR A 92 -15.84 -6.39 -5.70
C TYR A 92 -14.90 -5.38 -6.38
N PHE A 93 -13.60 -5.41 -6.09
CA PHE A 93 -12.61 -4.49 -6.65
C PHE A 93 -11.30 -5.23 -6.94
N ARG A 94 -11.34 -6.09 -7.97
CA ARG A 94 -10.27 -7.06 -8.26
C ARG A 94 -8.98 -6.43 -8.80
N ASN A 95 -9.07 -5.23 -9.37
CA ASN A 95 -7.93 -4.50 -9.98
C ASN A 95 -7.08 -5.34 -10.95
N GLU A 96 -7.71 -6.21 -11.75
CA GLU A 96 -7.00 -7.20 -12.59
C GLU A 96 -5.91 -6.57 -13.47
N ALA A 97 -6.25 -5.51 -14.21
CA ALA A 97 -5.30 -4.81 -15.07
C ALA A 97 -4.07 -4.24 -14.31
N LEU A 98 -4.26 -3.80 -13.06
CA LEU A 98 -3.16 -3.32 -12.23
C LEU A 98 -2.30 -4.48 -11.73
N VAL A 99 -2.91 -5.60 -11.36
CA VAL A 99 -2.21 -6.82 -10.93
C VAL A 99 -1.38 -7.39 -12.06
N GLU A 100 -1.95 -7.49 -13.27
CA GLU A 100 -1.25 -7.94 -14.47
C GLU A 100 -0.07 -7.03 -14.82
N TRP A 101 -0.28 -5.71 -14.76
CA TRP A 101 0.80 -4.75 -14.99
C TRP A 101 1.91 -4.88 -13.94
N CYS A 102 1.59 -5.02 -12.65
CA CYS A 102 2.59 -5.22 -11.61
C CYS A 102 3.38 -6.51 -11.82
N ALA A 103 2.71 -7.60 -12.20
CA ALA A 103 3.36 -8.86 -12.53
C ALA A 103 4.35 -8.72 -13.71
N ALA A 104 3.95 -8.00 -14.76
CA ALA A 104 4.83 -7.72 -15.91
C ALA A 104 6.05 -6.85 -15.54
N GLU A 105 5.93 -5.97 -14.56
CA GLU A 105 7.02 -5.10 -14.07
C GLU A 105 7.90 -5.73 -12.97
N GLY A 106 7.57 -6.95 -12.53
CA GLY A 106 8.23 -7.64 -11.42
C GLY A 106 7.92 -7.03 -10.05
N ILE A 107 6.77 -6.37 -9.90
CA ILE A 107 6.31 -5.74 -8.66
C ILE A 107 5.31 -6.65 -7.98
N HIS A 108 5.55 -7.02 -6.72
CA HIS A 108 4.61 -7.82 -5.95
C HIS A 108 3.39 -6.99 -5.51
N VAL A 109 2.19 -7.53 -5.59
CA VAL A 109 0.97 -6.84 -5.13
C VAL A 109 0.57 -7.34 -3.76
N THR A 110 0.33 -6.40 -2.84
CA THR A 110 -0.25 -6.69 -1.52
C THR A 110 -1.65 -6.09 -1.44
N ALA A 111 -2.66 -6.93 -1.26
CA ALA A 111 -4.03 -6.49 -1.07
C ALA A 111 -4.24 -5.93 0.35
N TYR A 112 -4.76 -4.71 0.47
CA TYR A 112 -5.42 -4.26 1.70
C TYR A 112 -6.94 -4.35 1.54
N SER A 113 -7.64 -4.38 2.67
CA SER A 113 -9.09 -4.61 2.73
C SER A 113 -9.58 -5.82 1.92
N PRO A 114 -8.91 -6.99 1.99
CA PRO A 114 -9.26 -8.16 1.17
C PRO A 114 -10.68 -8.67 1.42
N LEU A 115 -11.23 -8.39 2.60
CA LEU A 115 -12.59 -8.77 2.99
C LEU A 115 -13.63 -7.68 2.73
N GLY A 116 -13.30 -6.67 1.90
CA GLY A 116 -14.24 -5.61 1.50
C GLY A 116 -14.57 -4.59 2.59
N SER A 117 -13.73 -4.47 3.63
CA SER A 117 -13.90 -3.52 4.75
C SER A 117 -15.32 -3.54 5.35
N PRO A 118 -15.75 -4.66 5.98
CA PRO A 118 -17.16 -4.84 6.40
C PRO A 118 -17.64 -3.79 7.41
N ASP A 119 -16.73 -3.17 8.14
CA ASP A 119 -16.95 -2.09 9.11
C ASP A 119 -17.03 -0.68 8.48
N SER A 120 -16.52 -0.52 7.25
CA SER A 120 -16.48 0.79 6.57
C SER A 120 -17.86 1.38 6.29
N ALA A 121 -18.86 0.54 6.03
CA ALA A 121 -20.24 0.97 5.81
C ALA A 121 -20.79 1.68 7.05
N THR A 122 -20.55 1.09 8.22
CA THR A 122 -20.95 1.67 9.51
C THR A 122 -20.15 2.92 9.84
N MET A 123 -18.81 2.88 9.68
CA MET A 123 -17.94 4.02 10.02
C MET A 123 -18.16 5.25 9.14
N LEU A 124 -18.47 5.05 7.85
CA LEU A 124 -18.65 6.13 6.88
C LEU A 124 -20.13 6.47 6.64
N HIS A 125 -21.05 5.87 7.41
CA HIS A 125 -22.49 6.03 7.25
C HIS A 125 -22.98 5.86 5.80
N ARG A 126 -22.43 4.85 5.11
CA ARG A 126 -22.73 4.55 3.70
C ARG A 126 -23.43 3.21 3.54
N THR A 127 -24.37 3.13 2.62
CA THR A 127 -24.95 1.85 2.19
C THR A 127 -24.01 1.23 1.15
N ALA A 128 -23.50 0.04 1.43
CA ALA A 128 -22.66 -0.72 0.52
C ALA A 128 -22.97 -2.22 0.65
N PRO A 129 -22.81 -3.02 -0.42
CA PRO A 129 -22.90 -4.46 -0.32
C PRO A 129 -21.84 -4.99 0.66
N VAL A 130 -22.22 -5.95 1.49
CA VAL A 130 -21.32 -6.58 2.47
C VAL A 130 -20.79 -7.85 1.84
N LEU A 131 -19.50 -7.85 1.45
CA LEU A 131 -18.86 -9.00 0.81
C LEU A 131 -19.04 -10.30 1.62
N MET A 132 -18.97 -10.20 2.95
CA MET A 132 -19.16 -11.33 3.87
C MET A 132 -20.56 -11.97 3.78
N GLN A 133 -21.53 -11.28 3.17
CA GLN A 133 -22.91 -11.73 2.98
C GLN A 133 -23.25 -11.94 1.49
N ASP A 134 -22.26 -11.89 0.59
CA ASP A 134 -22.50 -12.04 -0.84
C ASP A 134 -23.00 -13.46 -1.18
N PRO A 135 -24.16 -13.61 -1.83
CA PRO A 135 -24.73 -14.93 -2.12
C PRO A 135 -23.84 -15.80 -3.01
N ALA A 136 -23.09 -15.21 -3.96
CA ALA A 136 -22.20 -15.97 -4.82
C ALA A 136 -20.98 -16.49 -4.04
N VAL A 137 -20.45 -15.68 -3.13
CA VAL A 137 -19.36 -16.11 -2.23
C VAL A 137 -19.86 -17.19 -1.28
N GLN A 138 -21.07 -17.04 -0.71
CA GLN A 138 -21.70 -18.04 0.16
C GLN A 138 -22.01 -19.37 -0.55
N ALA A 139 -22.34 -19.33 -1.83
CA ALA A 139 -22.50 -20.54 -2.62
C ALA A 139 -21.18 -21.30 -2.77
N ILE A 140 -20.06 -20.59 -2.94
CA ILE A 140 -18.72 -21.19 -3.03
C ILE A 140 -18.31 -21.78 -1.67
N THR A 141 -18.47 -21.03 -0.57
CA THR A 141 -18.13 -21.50 0.78
C THR A 141 -18.86 -22.78 1.14
N SER A 142 -20.16 -22.85 0.84
CA SER A 142 -21.01 -24.03 1.08
C SER A 142 -20.52 -25.25 0.31
N ARG A 143 -20.03 -25.06 -0.93
CA ARG A 143 -19.52 -26.15 -1.78
C ARG A 143 -18.18 -26.69 -1.28
N ILE A 144 -17.30 -25.84 -0.75
CA ILE A 144 -15.92 -26.22 -0.42
C ILE A 144 -15.66 -26.40 1.09
N GLY A 145 -16.64 -26.10 1.95
CA GLY A 145 -16.54 -26.25 3.40
C GLY A 145 -15.56 -25.27 4.07
N ARG A 146 -15.47 -24.03 3.56
CA ARG A 146 -14.58 -22.97 4.06
C ARG A 146 -15.37 -21.71 4.37
N ASP A 147 -14.86 -20.85 5.25
CA ASP A 147 -15.53 -19.58 5.55
C ASP A 147 -15.27 -18.52 4.45
N VAL A 148 -16.01 -17.40 4.50
CA VAL A 148 -15.88 -16.33 3.49
C VAL A 148 -14.50 -15.69 3.50
N GLY A 149 -13.84 -15.59 4.66
CA GLY A 149 -12.49 -15.03 4.77
C GLY A 149 -11.40 -15.92 4.16
N GLN A 150 -11.65 -17.23 4.08
CA GLN A 150 -10.79 -18.20 3.41
C GLN A 150 -11.03 -18.26 1.88
N VAL A 151 -12.19 -17.83 1.40
CA VAL A 151 -12.58 -17.85 -0.02
C VAL A 151 -12.26 -16.54 -0.74
N SER A 152 -12.39 -15.41 -0.04
CA SER A 152 -12.22 -14.06 -0.59
C SER A 152 -10.76 -13.73 -0.85
#